data_AF-A0A813ZUF3-F1
#
_entry.id   AF-A0A813ZUF3-F1
#
_cell.length_a   1.000
_cell.length_b   1.000
_cell.length_c   1.000
_cell.angle_alpha   90.00
_cell.angle_beta   90.00
_cell.angle_gamma   90.00
#
_symmetry.space_group_name_H-M   'P 1'
#
loop_
_entity.id
_entity.type
_entity.pdbx_description
1 polymer ?
#
loop_
_entity_poly.entity_id
_entity_poly.type
_entity_poly.pdbx_seq_one_letter_code
_entity_poly.pdbx_strand_id
1 'polypeptide(L)' 'MSTKSEYLNLNEKIHFNFQSRRSVVYGTNGIVASSQPLACEAGLEILRKGGNAADAAVA' A
#
# COMPACT_ATOMS: atom_id res chain seq x y z
N MET A 1 -2.13 9.95 36.24
CA MET A 1 -2.74 10.91 35.29
C MET A 1 -1.59 11.54 34.52
N SER A 2 -1.11 10.87 33.46
CA SER A 2 0.10 11.28 32.72
C SER A 2 -0.09 12.64 32.05
N THR A 3 0.87 13.53 32.27
CA THR A 3 0.81 14.94 31.90
C THR A 3 1.03 15.11 30.39
N LYS A 4 0.41 16.15 29.81
CA LYS A 4 0.52 16.57 28.40
C LYS A 4 1.96 16.63 27.82
N SER A 5 2.98 16.69 28.68
CA SER A 5 4.41 16.70 28.34
C SER A 5 4.89 15.39 27.69
N GLU A 6 4.31 14.25 28.06
CA GLU A 6 4.68 12.93 27.51
C GLU A 6 4.22 12.78 26.05
N TYR A 7 3.10 13.43 25.68
CA TYR A 7 2.57 13.44 24.31
C TYR A 7 3.37 14.30 23.33
N LEU A 8 4.04 15.37 23.80
CA LEU A 8 4.86 16.20 22.91
C LEU A 8 6.15 15.47 22.46
N ASN A 9 6.68 14.55 23.26
CA ASN A 9 7.88 13.76 22.91
C ASN A 9 7.62 12.64 21.89
N LEU A 10 6.36 12.24 21.66
CA LEU A 10 6.02 11.23 20.65
C LEU A 10 6.08 11.77 19.22
N ASN A 11 5.78 13.06 19.03
CA ASN A 11 5.69 13.67 17.70
C ASN A 11 7.06 13.98 17.08
N GLU A 12 8.14 13.97 17.87
CA GLU A 12 9.50 14.24 17.38
C GLU A 12 10.12 13.02 16.67
N LYS A 13 9.58 11.81 16.88
CA LYS A 13 10.24 10.55 16.47
C LYS A 13 9.88 10.01 15.08
N ILE A 14 8.99 10.64 14.32
CA ILE A 14 8.66 10.17 12.95
C ILE A 14 8.88 11.30 11.93
N HIS A 15 10.13 11.75 11.84
CA HIS A 15 10.58 12.60 10.74
C HIS A 15 11.11 11.73 9.59
N PHE A 16 10.20 11.35 8.71
CA PHE A 16 10.53 10.68 7.46
C PHE A 16 10.95 11.71 6.41
N ASN A 17 12.25 12.04 6.35
CA ASN A 17 12.81 12.86 5.27
C ASN A 17 13.02 12.02 4.00
N PHE A 18 11.95 11.79 3.25
CA PHE A 18 12.02 11.03 2.00
C PHE A 18 12.07 11.97 0.78
N GLN A 19 13.20 12.02 0.07
CA GLN A 19 13.23 12.44 -1.34
C GLN A 19 12.71 11.31 -2.26
N SER A 20 11.65 10.61 -1.85
CA SER A 20 11.09 9.49 -2.62
C SER A 20 10.20 10.01 -3.75
N ARG A 21 10.32 9.40 -4.93
CA ARG A 21 9.38 9.59 -6.03
C ARG A 21 8.75 8.25 -6.37
N ARG A 22 7.43 8.23 -6.52
CA ARG A 22 6.70 7.05 -7.00
C ARG A 22 6.49 7.21 -8.50
N SER A 23 7.27 6.48 -9.28
CA SER A 23 7.07 6.41 -10.73
C SER A 23 5.70 5.80 -11.05
N VAL A 24 5.09 6.26 -12.14
CA VAL A 24 3.84 5.67 -12.65
C VAL A 24 4.10 4.21 -13.04
N VAL A 25 3.20 3.32 -12.61
CA VAL A 25 3.25 1.89 -12.94
C VAL A 25 2.39 1.64 -14.18
N TYR A 26 2.92 0.86 -15.12
CA TYR A 26 2.24 0.46 -16.35
C TYR A 26 2.15 -1.07 -16.41
N GLY A 27 1.14 -1.58 -17.11
CA GLY A 27 0.93 -3.01 -17.33
C GLY A 27 0.00 -3.25 -18.52
N THR A 28 0.35 -4.20 -19.38
CA THR A 28 -0.44 -4.52 -20.60
C THR A 28 -1.57 -5.50 -20.33
N ASN A 29 -1.40 -6.37 -19.33
CA ASN A 29 -2.29 -7.52 -19.09
C ASN A 29 -3.08 -7.37 -17.77
N GLY A 30 -2.97 -6.22 -17.10
CA GLY A 30 -3.64 -5.93 -15.84
C GLY A 30 -2.71 -5.29 -14.80
N ILE A 31 -3.32 -4.59 -13.84
CA ILE A 31 -2.65 -3.93 -12.71
C ILE A 31 -3.56 -4.10 -11.48
N VAL A 32 -2.96 -4.34 -10.31
CA VAL A 32 -3.66 -4.33 -9.01
C VAL A 32 -2.98 -3.31 -8.09
N ALA A 33 -3.78 -2.50 -7.39
CA ALA A 33 -3.30 -1.49 -6.47
C ALA A 33 -4.06 -1.56 -5.14
N SER A 34 -3.32 -1.68 -4.04
CA SER A 34 -3.83 -1.73 -2.67
C SER A 34 -2.80 -1.13 -1.70
N SER A 35 -3.26 -0.76 -0.51
CA SER A 35 -2.39 -0.32 0.59
C SER A 35 -1.57 -1.47 1.18
N GLN A 36 -1.99 -2.72 0.95
CA GLN A 36 -1.31 -3.92 1.44
C GLN A 36 -0.65 -4.68 0.29
N PRO A 37 0.70 -4.81 0.23
CA PRO A 37 1.38 -5.53 -0.84
C PRO A 37 0.91 -6.97 -1.04
N LEU A 38 0.57 -7.68 0.03
CA LEU A 38 0.05 -9.05 -0.05
C LEU A 38 -1.34 -9.13 -0.69
N ALA A 39 -2.19 -8.12 -0.50
CA ALA A 39 -3.47 -8.04 -1.18
C ALA A 39 -3.29 -7.78 -2.68
N CYS A 40 -2.32 -6.94 -3.06
CA CYS A 40 -1.95 -6.79 -4.47
C CYS A 40 -1.53 -8.13 -5.09
N GLU A 41 -0.74 -8.92 -4.37
CA GLU A 41 -0.28 -10.23 -4.86
C GLU A 41 -1.43 -11.22 -5.05
N ALA A 42 -2.41 -11.24 -4.13
CA ALA A 42 -3.62 -12.06 -4.27
C ALA A 42 -4.41 -11.71 -5.54
N GLY A 43 -4.68 -10.42 -5.78
CA GLY A 43 -5.34 -9.97 -7.01
C GLY A 43 -4.51 -10.29 -8.27
N LEU A 44 -3.18 -10.14 -8.20
CA LEU A 44 -2.28 -10.51 -9.31
C LEU A 44 -2.31 -12.00 -9.60
N GLU A 45 -2.42 -12.86 -8.58
CA GLU A 45 -2.56 -14.31 -8.75
C GLU A 45 -3.84 -14.66 -9.51
N ILE A 46 -4.97 -14.00 -9.21
CA ILE A 46 -6.23 -14.19 -9.94
C ILE A 46 -6.10 -13.77 -11.40
N LEU A 47 -5.50 -12.61 -11.67
CA LEU A 47 -5.25 -12.17 -13.05
C LEU A 47 -4.33 -13.17 -13.80
N ARG A 48 -3.28 -13.70 -13.16
CA ARG A 48 -2.39 -14.72 -13.75
C ARG A 48 -3.11 -16.04 -14.03
N LYS A 49 -4.12 -16.39 -13.23
CA LYS A 49 -4.97 -17.57 -13.45
C LYS A 49 -6.04 -17.34 -14.53
N GLY A 50 -6.10 -16.16 -15.15
CA GLY A 50 -7.05 -15.82 -16.19
C GLY A 50 -8.37 -15.23 -15.69
N GLY A 51 -8.46 -14.86 -14.40
CA GLY A 51 -9.58 -14.11 -13.86
C GLY A 51 -9.62 -12.67 -14.40
N ASN A 52 -10.79 -12.05 -14.32
CA ASN A 52 -10.99 -10.67 -14.77
C ASN A 52 -10.67 -9.64 -13.66
N ALA A 53 -10.81 -8.35 -13.98
CA ALA A 53 -10.54 -7.27 -13.04
C ALA A 53 -11.48 -7.25 -11.81
N ALA A 54 -12.73 -7.70 -11.96
CA ALA A 54 -13.66 -7.81 -10.85
C ALA A 54 -13.31 -9.00 -9.94
N ASP A 55 -12.93 -10.15 -10.51
CA ASP A 55 -12.47 -11.31 -9.74
C ASP A 55 -11.22 -10.94 -8.91
N ALA A 56 -10.28 -10.22 -9.53
CA ALA A 56 -9.07 -9.74 -8.87
C ALA A 56 -9.31 -8.69 -7.78
N ALA A 57 -10.45 -7.98 -7.81
CA ALA A 57 -10.83 -7.01 -6.80
C ALA A 57 -11.52 -7.65 -5.57
N VAL A 58 -12.09 -8.85 -5.74
CA VAL A 58 -12.74 -9.61 -4.65
C VAL A 58 -11.72 -10.42 -3.85
N ALA A 59 -10.62 -10.84 -4.47
CA ALA A 59 -9.52 -11.59 -3.86
C ALA A 59 -8.68 -10.75 -2.89
#